data_AF-A0A9X7TF22-F1
#
_entry.id   AF-A0A9X7TF22-F1
#
_cell.length_a   1.000
_cell.length_b   1.000
_cell.length_c   1.000
_cell.angle_alpha   90.00
_cell.angle_beta   90.00
_cell.angle_gamma   90.00
#
_symmetry.space_group_name_H-M   'P 1'
#
loop_
_entity.id
_entity.type
_entity.pdbx_description
1 polymer ?
#
loop_
_entity_poly.entity_id
_entity_poly.type
_entity_poly.pdbx_seq_one_letter_code
_entity_poly.pdbx_strand_id
1 'polypeptide(L)'
;MKEEVSIVEDLIKAKPEELRSLGYSSRKVEYILNTVNALKDSDTFESIKDLKGLGKWSINYILLRGLGRIDVIPTGDVGFRNKAKRFLGVDESGTN
;
A
#
# COMPACT_ATOMS: atom_id res chain seq x y z
N MET A 1 27.36 -10.84 -10.88
CA MET A 1 26.51 -9.69 -10.53
C MET A 1 25.07 -10.16 -10.62
N LYS A 2 24.34 -10.22 -9.51
CA LYS A 2 22.89 -10.40 -9.59
C LYS A 2 22.33 -9.09 -10.15
N GLU A 3 21.56 -9.15 -11.21
CA GLU A 3 20.82 -7.98 -11.69
C GLU A 3 20.01 -7.43 -10.51
N GLU A 4 20.15 -6.12 -10.28
CA GLU A 4 19.37 -5.42 -9.29
C GLU A 4 17.94 -5.33 -9.82
N VAL A 5 17.08 -6.25 -9.38
CA VAL A 5 15.69 -6.33 -9.85
C VAL A 5 14.91 -5.17 -9.22
N SER A 6 14.66 -4.12 -10.00
CA SER A 6 13.79 -3.02 -9.61
C SER A 6 12.34 -3.36 -9.97
N ILE A 7 11.62 -3.92 -8.99
CA ILE A 7 10.18 -4.27 -9.10
C ILE A 7 9.34 -3.07 -9.60
N VAL A 8 9.74 -1.85 -9.22
CA VAL A 8 9.04 -0.62 -9.64
C VAL A 8 9.18 -0.41 -11.15
N GLU A 9 10.39 -0.56 -11.69
CA GLU A 9 10.62 -0.40 -13.13
C GLU A 9 9.90 -1.47 -13.95
N ASP A 10 9.86 -2.70 -13.44
CA ASP A 10 9.12 -3.78 -14.07
C ASP A 10 7.62 -3.49 -14.10
N LEU A 11 7.05 -3.01 -12.99
CA LEU A 11 5.64 -2.65 -12.91
C LEU A 11 5.27 -1.43 -13.78
N ILE A 12 6.19 -0.48 -13.99
CA ILE A 12 5.98 0.65 -14.92
C ILE A 12 5.86 0.14 -16.36
N LYS A 13 6.64 -0.89 -16.72
CA LYS A 13 6.67 -1.46 -18.09
C LYS A 13 5.66 -2.58 -18.30
N ALA A 14 5.08 -3.12 -17.22
CA ALA A 14 4.17 -4.24 -17.25
C ALA A 14 2.89 -3.93 -18.02
N LYS A 15 2.49 -4.85 -18.88
CA LYS A 15 1.19 -4.84 -19.55
C LYS A 15 0.11 -5.37 -18.61
N PRO A 16 -1.12 -4.83 -18.65
CA PRO A 16 -2.21 -5.31 -17.81
C PRO A 16 -2.43 -6.83 -17.89
N GLU A 17 -2.25 -7.43 -19.06
CA GLU A 17 -2.44 -8.86 -19.32
C GLU A 17 -1.47 -9.74 -18.54
N GLU A 18 -0.24 -9.26 -18.31
CA GLU A 18 0.78 -9.98 -17.56
C GLU A 18 0.34 -10.14 -16.10
N LEU A 19 -0.13 -9.05 -15.48
CA LEU A 19 -0.69 -9.10 -14.12
C LEU A 19 -1.99 -9.89 -14.06
N ARG A 20 -2.83 -9.84 -15.10
CA ARG A 20 -4.05 -10.67 -15.17
C ARG A 20 -3.71 -12.16 -15.19
N SER A 21 -2.65 -12.56 -15.90
CA SER A 21 -2.20 -13.96 -15.96
C SER A 21 -1.72 -14.50 -14.61
N LEU A 22 -1.25 -13.62 -13.72
CA LEU A 22 -0.87 -13.94 -12.34
C LEU A 22 -2.08 -14.06 -11.38
N GLY A 23 -3.31 -13.87 -11.87
CA GLY A 23 -4.54 -14.02 -11.10
C GLY A 23 -5.05 -12.74 -10.43
N TYR A 24 -4.45 -11.58 -10.69
CA TYR A 24 -5.00 -10.30 -10.22
C TYR A 24 -6.31 -9.97 -10.97
N SER A 25 -7.30 -9.42 -10.27
CA SER A 25 -8.52 -8.91 -10.91
C SER A 25 -8.21 -7.68 -11.78
N SER A 26 -8.97 -7.43 -12.85
CA SER A 26 -8.77 -6.24 -13.70
C SER A 26 -8.76 -4.95 -12.91
N ARG A 27 -9.59 -4.87 -11.87
CA ARG A 27 -9.64 -3.73 -10.94
C ARG A 27 -8.33 -3.55 -10.15
N LYS A 28 -7.74 -4.64 -9.65
CA LYS A 28 -6.47 -4.59 -8.92
C LYS A 28 -5.31 -4.22 -9.86
N VAL A 29 -5.33 -4.72 -11.09
CA VAL A 29 -4.34 -4.35 -12.11
C VAL A 29 -4.37 -2.85 -12.40
N GLU A 30 -5.57 -2.29 -12.62
CA GLU A 30 -5.77 -0.84 -12.77
C GLU A 30 -5.19 -0.07 -11.58
N TYR A 31 -5.47 -0.50 -10.34
CA TYR A 31 -4.97 0.18 -9.15
C TYR A 31 -3.45 0.12 -9.04
N ILE A 32 -2.83 -1.04 -9.28
CA ILE A 32 -1.37 -1.21 -9.21
C ILE A 32 -0.69 -0.29 -10.22
N LEU A 33 -1.09 -0.35 -11.49
CA LEU A 33 -0.44 0.42 -12.56
C LEU A 33 -0.66 1.92 -12.38
N ASN A 34 -1.85 2.36 -11.99
CA ASN A 34 -2.11 3.78 -11.71
C ASN A 34 -1.29 4.28 -10.52
N THR A 35 -1.14 3.47 -9.46
CA THR A 35 -0.34 3.82 -8.29
C THR A 35 1.13 3.99 -8.67
N VAL A 36 1.70 3.01 -9.37
CA VAL A 36 3.11 3.02 -9.77
C VAL A 36 3.39 4.18 -10.72
N ASN A 37 2.50 4.46 -11.67
CA ASN A 37 2.64 5.62 -12.55
C ASN A 37 2.54 6.95 -11.81
N ALA A 38 1.64 7.10 -10.84
CA ALA A 38 1.51 8.33 -10.05
C ALA A 38 2.74 8.57 -9.15
N LEU A 39 3.32 7.50 -8.61
CA LEU A 39 4.51 7.59 -7.75
C LEU A 39 5.82 7.75 -8.51
N LYS A 40 5.81 7.57 -9.84
CA LYS A 40 7.00 7.71 -10.69
C LYS A 40 7.62 9.11 -10.60
N ASP A 41 6.77 10.14 -10.55
CA ASP A 41 7.20 11.54 -10.58
C ASP A 41 7.21 12.17 -9.18
N SER A 42 6.43 11.64 -8.24
CA SER A 42 6.32 12.18 -6.87
C SER A 42 5.84 11.12 -5.89
N ASP A 43 6.60 10.89 -4.82
CA ASP A 43 6.42 9.82 -3.85
C ASP A 43 5.61 10.25 -2.60
N THR A 44 4.58 11.10 -2.80
CA THR A 44 3.83 11.71 -1.70
C THR A 44 2.41 11.17 -1.57
N PHE A 45 1.79 11.41 -0.40
CA PHE A 45 0.36 11.14 -0.19
C PHE A 45 -0.50 11.83 -1.26
N GLU A 46 -0.21 13.09 -1.54
CA GLU A 46 -0.95 13.92 -2.49
C GLU A 46 -0.92 13.34 -3.90
N SER A 47 0.16 12.66 -4.29
CA SER A 47 0.31 12.01 -5.59
C SER A 47 -0.71 10.88 -5.82
N ILE A 48 -1.15 10.20 -4.74
CA ILE A 48 -1.97 8.99 -4.84
C ILE A 48 -3.33 9.08 -4.16
N LYS A 49 -3.64 10.18 -3.46
CA LYS A 49 -4.86 10.31 -2.65
C LYS A 49 -6.16 10.23 -3.48
N ASP A 50 -6.11 10.70 -4.72
CA ASP A 50 -7.29 10.80 -5.60
C ASP A 50 -7.41 9.58 -6.54
N LEU A 51 -6.52 8.59 -6.40
CA LEU A 51 -6.59 7.36 -7.21
C LEU A 51 -7.81 6.52 -6.81
N LYS A 52 -8.68 6.30 -7.80
CA LYS A 52 -9.88 5.49 -7.64
C LYS A 52 -9.53 4.11 -7.10
N GLY A 53 -10.18 3.70 -6.01
CA GLY A 53 -10.01 2.38 -5.41
C GLY A 53 -8.91 2.27 -4.36
N LEU A 54 -8.13 3.34 -4.14
CA LEU A 54 -7.25 3.45 -2.99
C LEU A 54 -7.96 4.23 -1.88
N GLY A 55 -8.28 3.52 -0.79
CA GLY A 55 -8.71 4.16 0.45
C GLY A 55 -7.51 4.62 1.29
N LYS A 56 -7.78 5.44 2.31
CA LYS A 56 -6.79 5.93 3.27
C LYS A 56 -5.92 4.81 3.87
N TRP A 57 -6.51 3.64 4.13
CA TRP A 57 -5.77 2.46 4.62
C TRP A 57 -4.70 2.02 3.62
N SER A 58 -5.07 1.81 2.35
CA SER A 58 -4.14 1.35 1.31
C SER A 58 -3.04 2.38 1.05
N ILE A 59 -3.41 3.67 0.97
CA ILE A 59 -2.45 4.77 0.77
C ILE A 59 -1.41 4.78 1.89
N ASN A 60 -1.85 4.79 3.15
CA ASN A 60 -0.92 4.78 4.29
C ASN A 60 -0.05 3.52 4.32
N TYR A 61 -0.59 2.37 3.88
CA TYR A 61 0.20 1.14 3.78
C TYR A 61 1.27 1.22 2.68
N ILE A 62 0.94 1.80 1.52
CA ILE A 62 1.89 2.05 0.42
C ILE A 62 2.99 3.02 0.88
N LEU A 63 2.63 4.13 1.51
CA LEU A 63 3.62 5.09 2.02
C LEU A 63 4.56 4.42 3.04
N LEU A 64 4.01 3.65 3.99
CA LEU A 64 4.79 2.98 5.03
C LEU A 64 5.70 1.87 4.50
N ARG A 65 5.14 0.93 3.72
CA ARG A 65 5.85 -0.30 3.31
C ARG A 65 6.47 -0.22 1.92
N GLY A 66 5.92 0.62 1.05
CA GLY A 66 6.45 0.85 -0.30
C GLY A 66 7.48 1.97 -0.35
N LEU A 67 7.29 3.04 0.42
CA LEU A 67 8.16 4.23 0.40
C LEU A 67 8.94 4.46 1.71
N GLY A 68 8.77 3.59 2.71
CA GLY A 68 9.51 3.67 3.97
C GLY A 68 9.12 4.85 4.87
N ARG A 69 7.96 5.47 4.66
CA ARG A 69 7.47 6.59 5.49
C ARG A 69 7.03 6.09 6.86
N ILE A 70 7.88 6.30 7.86
CA ILE A 70 7.64 5.87 9.26
C ILE A 70 6.79 6.85 10.06
N ASP A 71 6.48 8.01 9.50
CA ASP A 71 5.61 9.05 10.08
C ASP A 71 4.12 8.84 9.76
N VAL A 72 3.79 7.77 9.01
CA VAL A 72 2.41 7.42 8.65
C VAL A 72 2.08 5.99 9.05
N ILE A 73 0.83 5.75 9.41
CA ILE A 73 0.35 4.42 9.79
C ILE A 73 -1.08 4.18 9.28
N PRO A 74 -1.41 2.97 8.80
CA PRO A 74 -2.78 2.66 8.41
C PRO A 74 -3.63 2.45 9.67
N THR A 75 -4.15 3.54 10.25
CA THR A 75 -4.92 3.47 11.51
C THR A 75 -6.19 2.65 11.42
N GLY A 76 -6.70 2.34 10.23
CA GLY A 76 -7.82 1.41 10.01
C GLY A 76 -7.43 -0.07 10.08
N ASP A 77 -6.14 -0.39 10.21
CA ASP A 77 -5.65 -1.77 10.21
C ASP A 77 -6.02 -2.49 11.52
N VAL A 78 -6.82 -3.55 11.41
CA VAL A 78 -7.31 -4.33 12.56
C VAL A 78 -6.14 -5.02 13.27
N GLY A 79 -5.17 -5.55 12.53
CA GLY A 79 -4.01 -6.24 13.10
C GLY A 79 -3.13 -5.29 13.90
N PHE A 80 -2.85 -4.11 13.35
CA PHE A 80 -2.15 -3.04 14.04
C PHE A 80 -2.92 -2.59 15.29
N ARG A 81 -4.22 -2.29 15.17
CA ARG A 81 -5.05 -1.89 16.30
C ARG A 81 -5.03 -2.92 17.42
N ASN A 82 -5.20 -4.20 17.10
CA ASN A 82 -5.21 -5.25 18.11
C ASN A 82 -3.83 -5.39 18.80
N LYS A 83 -2.73 -5.33 18.03
CA LYS A 83 -1.38 -5.36 18.60
C LYS A 83 -1.10 -4.13 19.46
N ALA A 84 -1.51 -2.94 19.01
CA ALA A 84 -1.37 -1.71 19.76
C ALA A 84 -2.18 -1.76 21.07
N LYS A 85 -3.42 -2.27 21.01
CA LYS A 85 -4.26 -2.45 22.22
C LYS A 85 -3.57 -3.33 23.25
N ARG A 86 -3.10 -4.50 22.81
CA ARG A 86 -2.35 -5.44 23.66
C ARG A 86 -1.06 -4.84 24.21
N PHE A 87 -0.30 -4.13 23.38
CA PHE A 87 0.96 -3.50 23.77
C PHE A 87 0.76 -2.39 24.81
N LEU A 88 -0.30 -1.60 24.66
CA LEU A 88 -0.65 -0.50 25.57
C LEU A 88 -1.44 -0.96 26.80
N GLY A 89 -1.80 -2.25 26.90
CA GLY A 89 -2.62 -2.76 27.99
C GLY A 89 -4.07 -2.26 27.98
N VAL A 90 -4.59 -1.82 26.83
CA VAL A 90 -5.98 -1.35 26.67
C VAL A 90 -6.91 -2.44 26.09
N ASP A 91 -6.44 -3.70 26.13
CA ASP A 91 -7.18 -4.88 25.68
C ASP A 91 -8.02 -5.42 26.86
N GLU A 92 -8.94 -4.59 27.36
CA GLU A 92 -9.85 -4.98 28.44
C GLU A 92 -11.30 -4.70 28.03
N SER A 93 -12.05 -5.79 27.84
CA SER A 93 -13.47 -5.79 28.17
C SER A 93 -13.62 -5.53 29.67
N GLY A 94 -13.85 -4.26 30.03
CA GLY A 94 -14.52 -3.83 31.27
C GLY A 94 -13.63 -3.36 32.42
N THR A 95 -13.51 -2.05 32.61
CA THR A 95 -13.64 -1.45 33.95
C THR A 95 -14.20 -0.02 33.90
N ASN A 96 -15.28 0.17 34.67
CA ASN A 96 -16.11 1.36 34.97
C ASN A 96 -17.07 1.89 33.90
#